data_AF-A0A0V1LXN0-F1
#
_entry.id   AF-A0A0V1LXN0-F1
#
_cell.length_a   1.000
_cell.length_b   1.000
_cell.length_c   1.000
_cell.angle_alpha   90.00
_cell.angle_beta   90.00
_cell.angle_gamma   90.00
#
_symmetry.space_group_name_H-M   'P 1'
#
loop_
_entity.id
_entity.type
_entity.pdbx_description
1 polymer ?
#
loop_
_entity_poly.entity_id
_entity_poly.type
_entity_poly.pdbx_seq_one_letter_code
_entity_poly.pdbx_strand_id
1 'polypeptide(L)'
;VVDLTVRIEKSATYADIKAAIKEESEGRLKGILGYIEEDLVSTDFIGDSRSSIFDAKAGIALNEHFVKLVAWYDNEWGYSSRVVDLIRSMDSKK
;
A
#
# COMPACT_ATOMS: atom_id res chain seq x y z
N VAL A 1 -4.14 6.02 8.29
CA VAL A 1 -3.85 6.37 6.88
C VAL A 1 -2.48 7.03 6.79
N VAL A 2 -1.68 6.69 5.79
CA VAL A 2 -0.38 7.30 5.49
C VAL A 2 -0.56 8.28 4.32
N ASP A 3 0.03 9.46 4.46
CA ASP A 3 0.20 10.46 3.40
C ASP A 3 1.70 10.62 3.14
N LEU A 4 2.15 10.17 1.97
CA LEU A 4 3.56 10.15 1.58
C LEU A 4 3.78 11.13 0.42
N THR A 5 4.37 12.29 0.71
CA THR A 5 4.78 13.26 -0.31
C THR A 5 6.27 13.08 -0.62
N VAL A 6 6.61 12.73 -1.86
CA VAL A 6 7.97 12.35 -2.25
C VAL A 6 8.39 12.97 -3.57
N ARG A 7 9.71 13.20 -3.69
CA ARG A 7 10.36 13.53 -4.95
C ARG A 7 11.08 12.29 -5.50
N ILE A 8 10.69 11.84 -6.69
CA ILE A 8 11.26 10.66 -7.34
C ILE A 8 12.37 11.04 -8.32
N GLU A 9 13.44 10.24 -8.35
CA GLU A 9 14.60 10.47 -9.21
C GLU A 9 14.25 10.28 -10.69
N LYS A 10 13.60 9.17 -11.03
CA LYS A 10 13.11 8.87 -12.38
C LYS A 10 11.73 9.50 -12.56
N SER A 11 11.52 10.18 -13.68
CA SER A 11 10.19 10.71 -14.00
C SER A 11 9.18 9.58 -14.18
N ALA A 12 7.96 9.78 -13.69
CA ALA A 12 6.87 8.85 -13.86
C ALA A 12 5.53 9.60 -13.90
N THR A 13 4.63 9.16 -14.77
CA THR A 13 3.25 9.63 -14.71
C THR A 13 2.55 9.00 -13.51
N TYR A 14 1.44 9.60 -13.05
CA TYR A 14 0.66 8.98 -11.98
C TYR A 14 0.12 7.60 -12.39
N ALA A 15 -0.21 7.41 -13.67
CA ALA A 15 -0.62 6.12 -14.21
C ALA A 15 0.48 5.05 -14.11
N ASP A 16 1.74 5.41 -14.37
CA ASP A 16 2.89 4.51 -14.23
C ASP A 16 3.06 4.08 -12.76
N ILE A 17 2.92 5.03 -11.83
CA ILE A 17 2.99 4.75 -10.39
C ILE A 17 1.87 3.80 -9.97
N LYS A 18 0.63 4.06 -10.41
CA LYS A 18 -0.51 3.17 -10.14
C LYS A 18 -0.27 1.76 -10.69
N ALA A 19 0.23 1.64 -11.91
CA ALA A 19 0.52 0.37 -12.55
C ALA A 19 1.57 -0.43 -11.76
N ALA A 20 2.67 0.22 -11.36
CA ALA A 20 3.73 -0.43 -10.57
C ALA A 20 3.23 -0.92 -9.20
N ILE A 21 2.40 -0.12 -8.51
CA ILE A 21 1.82 -0.52 -7.23
C ILE A 21 0.84 -1.69 -7.41
N LYS A 22 -0.01 -1.64 -8.45
CA LYS A 22 -0.96 -2.71 -8.77
C LYS A 22 -0.22 -4.02 -9.06
N GLU A 23 0.82 -3.97 -9.89
CA GLU A 23 1.66 -5.13 -10.22
C GLU A 23 2.26 -5.77 -8.96
N GLU A 24 2.91 -4.99 -8.09
CA GLU A 24 3.49 -5.54 -6.86
C GLU A 24 2.42 -6.07 -5.89
N SER A 25 1.23 -5.44 -5.84
CA SER A 25 0.10 -5.88 -5.01
C SER A 25 -0.51 -7.21 -5.45
N GLU A 26 -0.43 -7.52 -6.75
CA GLU A 26 -0.94 -8.76 -7.34
C GLU A 26 0.15 -9.84 -7.44
N GLY A 27 1.42 -9.43 -7.40
CA GLY A 27 2.61 -10.27 -7.47
C GLY A 27 3.28 -10.49 -6.12
N ARG A 28 4.50 -9.96 -5.98
CA ARG A 28 5.42 -10.29 -4.87
C ARG A 28 4.91 -9.86 -3.50
N LEU A 29 4.14 -8.78 -3.42
CA LEU A 29 3.62 -8.24 -2.16
C LEU A 29 2.15 -8.61 -1.94
N LYS A 30 1.62 -9.61 -2.67
CA LYS A 30 0.24 -10.06 -2.50
C LYS A 30 -0.07 -10.46 -1.06
N GLY A 31 -1.16 -9.90 -0.53
CA GLY A 31 -1.57 -10.08 0.87
C GLY A 31 -0.89 -9.14 1.87
N ILE A 32 0.12 -8.37 1.44
CA ILE A 32 0.79 -7.34 2.24
C ILE A 32 0.43 -5.95 1.70
N LEU A 33 0.57 -5.75 0.39
CA LEU A 33 0.19 -4.55 -0.34
C LEU A 33 -1.16 -4.79 -1.02
N GLY A 34 -2.09 -3.85 -0.85
CA GLY A 34 -3.36 -3.78 -1.54
C GLY A 34 -3.41 -2.59 -2.50
N TYR A 35 -4.33 -2.65 -3.46
CA TYR A 35 -4.61 -1.60 -4.42
C TYR A 35 -6.13 -1.44 -4.54
N ILE A 36 -6.64 -0.21 -4.48
CA ILE A 36 -8.05 0.11 -4.65
C ILE A 36 -8.24 1.32 -5.57
N GLU A 37 -9.39 1.37 -6.24
CA GLU A 37 -9.84 2.52 -7.05
C GLU A 37 -11.26 2.97 -6.67
N GLU A 38 -11.81 2.42 -5.59
CA GLU A 38 -13.13 2.75 -5.06
C GLU A 38 -13.05 3.94 -4.10
N ASP A 39 -14.16 4.66 -3.94
CA ASP A 39 -14.26 5.82 -3.04
C ASP A 39 -14.55 5.31 -1.61
N LEU A 40 -13.52 4.72 -0.98
CA LEU A 40 -13.60 4.13 0.36
C LEU A 40 -13.19 5.10 1.46
N VAL A 41 -13.62 4.80 2.68
CA VAL A 41 -13.29 5.55 3.90
C VAL A 41 -12.71 4.63 4.97
N SER A 42 -12.27 5.20 6.10
CA SER A 42 -11.57 4.47 7.16
C SER A 42 -12.27 3.21 7.66
N THR A 43 -13.60 3.22 7.74
CA THR A 43 -14.39 2.09 8.27
C THR A 43 -14.39 0.88 7.35
N ASP A 44 -14.16 1.08 6.05
CA ASP A 44 -14.17 -0.01 5.06
C ASP A 44 -12.92 -0.92 5.20
N PHE A 45 -11.90 -0.46 5.93
CA PHE A 45 -10.66 -1.20 6.15
C PHE A 45 -10.57 -1.87 7.54
N ILE A 46 -11.63 -1.79 8.35
CA ILE A 46 -11.65 -2.45 9.67
C ILE A 46 -11.54 -3.96 9.47
N GLY A 47 -10.53 -4.58 10.07
CA GLY A 47 -10.27 -6.01 9.93
C GLY A 47 -9.56 -6.39 8.62
N ASP A 48 -9.04 -5.43 7.87
CA ASP A 48 -8.21 -5.71 6.71
C ASP A 48 -6.81 -6.17 7.13
N SER A 49 -6.41 -7.37 6.70
CA SER A 49 -5.16 -7.98 7.13
C SER A 49 -3.94 -7.47 6.37
N ARG A 50 -4.10 -6.64 5.33
CA ARG A 50 -2.99 -6.07 4.55
C ARG A 50 -2.28 -4.98 5.35
N SER A 51 -0.97 -4.82 5.11
CA SER A 51 -0.15 -3.81 5.82
C SER A 51 -0.27 -2.42 5.23
N SER A 52 -0.58 -2.32 3.94
CA SER A 52 -0.67 -1.06 3.21
C SER A 52 -1.62 -1.25 2.05
N ILE A 53 -2.64 -0.41 1.94
CA ILE A 53 -3.67 -0.49 0.90
C ILE A 53 -3.65 0.84 0.16
N PHE A 54 -3.03 0.85 -1.02
CA PHE A 54 -2.86 2.04 -1.81
C PHE A 54 -4.20 2.54 -2.38
N ASP A 55 -4.48 3.82 -2.14
CA ASP A 55 -5.66 4.51 -2.63
C ASP A 55 -5.29 5.32 -3.89
N ALA A 56 -5.69 4.77 -5.04
CA ALA A 56 -5.38 5.32 -6.35
C ALA A 56 -6.13 6.63 -6.68
N LYS A 57 -7.17 6.98 -5.93
CA LYS A 57 -7.97 8.20 -6.16
C LYS A 57 -7.63 9.31 -5.18
N ALA A 58 -7.15 8.99 -3.98
CA ALA A 58 -6.80 9.97 -2.97
C ALA A 58 -5.42 10.63 -3.16
N GLY A 59 -4.52 10.02 -3.93
CA GLY A 59 -3.21 10.60 -4.26
C GLY A 59 -3.27 11.64 -5.38
N ILE A 60 -2.20 12.44 -5.51
CA ILE A 60 -2.08 13.45 -6.57
C ILE A 60 -0.62 13.68 -6.96
N ALA A 61 -0.34 13.76 -8.26
CA ALA A 61 0.96 14.16 -8.79
C ALA A 61 0.94 15.66 -9.14
N LEU A 62 1.88 16.42 -8.61
CA LEU A 62 2.06 17.83 -9.00
C LEU A 62 2.79 17.94 -10.35
N ASN A 63 3.79 17.08 -10.55
CA ASN A 63 4.53 16.90 -11.79
C ASN A 63 5.15 15.49 -11.81
N GLU A 64 5.85 15.14 -12.89
CA GLU A 64 6.43 13.81 -13.10
C GLU A 64 7.50 13.40 -12.08
N HIS A 65 7.99 14.33 -11.25
CA HIS A 65 8.99 14.06 -10.22
C HIS A 65 8.47 14.26 -8.80
N PHE A 66 7.26 14.80 -8.59
CA PHE A 66 6.78 15.17 -7.25
C PHE A 66 5.32 14.76 -7.06
N VAL A 67 5.11 13.81 -6.16
CA VAL A 67 3.83 13.12 -5.98
C VAL A 67 3.49 12.93 -4.51
N LYS A 68 2.19 13.00 -4.21
CA LYS A 68 1.58 12.59 -2.96
C LYS A 68 0.85 11.26 -3.16
N LEU A 69 1.20 10.26 -2.36
CA LEU A 69 0.58 8.94 -2.34
C LEU A 69 -0.18 8.73 -1.03
N VAL A 70 -1.31 8.02 -1.11
CA VAL A 70 -2.15 7.72 0.05
C VAL A 70 -2.26 6.21 0.20
N ALA A 71 -2.10 5.72 1.42
CA ALA A 71 -2.30 4.32 1.74
C ALA A 71 -3.02 4.12 3.08
N TRP A 72 -4.05 3.30 3.07
CA TRP A 72 -4.79 2.87 4.25
C TRP A 72 -4.08 1.70 4.93
N TYR A 73 -4.34 1.55 6.23
CA TYR A 73 -3.94 0.40 7.01
C TYR A 73 -4.81 0.35 8.26
N ASP A 74 -5.21 -0.85 8.65
CA ASP A 74 -5.73 -1.11 9.99
C ASP A 74 -4.53 -1.23 10.93
N ASN A 75 -4.38 -0.26 11.83
CA ASN A 75 -3.24 -0.20 12.75
C ASN A 75 -3.25 -1.32 13.80
N GLU A 76 -4.40 -1.94 14.05
CA GLU A 76 -4.53 -3.06 14.99
C GLU A 76 -4.41 -4.37 14.24
N TRP A 77 -5.29 -4.60 13.26
CA TRP A 77 -5.44 -5.90 12.62
C TRP A 77 -4.35 -6.20 11.59
N GLY A 78 -3.99 -5.23 10.75
CA GLY A 78 -2.93 -5.37 9.75
C GLY A 78 -1.58 -5.63 10.41
N TYR A 79 -1.25 -4.88 11.47
CA TYR A 79 -0.01 -5.09 12.23
C TYR A 79 -0.01 -6.42 12.97
N SER A 80 -1.10 -6.78 13.66
CA SER A 80 -1.21 -8.07 14.37
C SER A 80 -1.03 -9.26 13.42
N SER A 81 -1.56 -9.17 12.20
CA SER A 81 -1.34 -10.18 11.15
C SER A 81 0.14 -10.33 10.79
N ARG A 82 0.88 -9.21 10.68
CA ARG A 82 2.33 -9.24 10.39
C ARG A 82 3.17 -9.83 11.51
N VAL A 83 2.76 -9.65 12.77
CA VAL A 83 3.45 -10.29 13.91
C VAL A 83 3.39 -11.81 13.76
N VAL A 84 2.23 -12.37 13.43
CA VAL A 84 2.07 -13.82 13.21
C VAL A 84 2.86 -14.29 11.99
N ASP A 85 2.81 -13.54 10.88
CA ASP A 85 3.57 -13.87 9.66
C ASP A 85 5.08 -13.90 9.90
N LEU A 86 5.60 -12.96 10.70
CA LEU A 86 7.01 -12.92 11.07
C LEU A 86 7.42 -14.15 11.89
N ILE A 87 6.61 -14.54 12.89
CA ILE A 87 6.86 -15.75 13.69
C ILE A 87 6.93 -16.99 12.79
N ARG A 88 5.98 -17.14 11.86
CA ARG A 88 5.97 -18.25 10.88
C ARG A 88 7.22 -18.24 10.00
N SER A 89 7.62 -17.07 9.52
CA SER A 89 8.83 -16.91 8.71
C SER A 89 10.10 -17.29 9.48
N MET A 90 10.22 -16.88 10.74
CA MET A 90 11.34 -17.26 11.61
C MET A 90 11.42 -18.77 11.86
N ASP A 91 10.27 -19.42 12.04
CA ASP A 91 10.21 -20.87 12.24
C ASP A 91 10.59 -21.66 10.98
N SER A 92 10.12 -21.22 9.81
CA SER A 92 10.44 -21.87 8.52
C SER A 92 11.92 -21.80 8.10
N LYS A 93 12.71 -20.94 8.77
CA LYS A 93 14.14 -20.72 8.49
C LYS A 93 15.07 -21.49 9.44
N LYS A 94 14.51 -22.24 10.39
CA LYS A 94 15.26 -23.22 11.20
C LYS A 94 15.53 -24.47 10.37
#